data_AF-A0A966DD97-F1
#
_entry.id   AF-A0A966DD97-F1
#
_cell.length_a   1.000
_cell.length_b   1.000
_cell.length_c   1.000
_cell.angle_alpha   90.00
_cell.angle_beta   90.00
_cell.angle_gamma   90.00
#
_symmetry.space_group_name_H-M   'P 1'
#
loop_
_entity.id
_entity.type
_entity.pdbx_description
1 polymer ?
#
loop_
_entity_poly.entity_id
_entity_poly.type
_entity_poly.pdbx_seq_one_letter_code
_entity_poly.pdbx_strand_id
1 'polypeptide(L)' 'MEDHELLSKWYYAQPHNCYIEKRNAITTACGVNVFTFYNWLAGKSRLSILEKREIERIAGKKIFDANTTER' A
#
# COMPACT_ATOMS: atom_id res chain seq x y z
N MET A 1 -4.56 -10.97 8.68
CA MET A 1 -4.33 -10.49 7.30
C MET A 1 -3.10 -9.63 7.35
N GLU A 2 -2.07 -10.00 6.60
CA GLU A 2 -0.81 -9.26 6.57
C GLU A 2 -0.96 -7.98 5.73
N ASP A 3 -0.07 -7.00 5.93
CA ASP A 3 -0.12 -5.72 5.22
C ASP A 3 -0.11 -5.90 3.69
N HIS A 4 0.64 -6.88 3.19
CA HIS A 4 0.73 -7.14 1.75
C HIS A 4 -0.59 -7.62 1.15
N GLU A 5 -1.37 -8.41 1.91
CA GLU A 5 -2.70 -8.88 1.50
C GLU A 5 -3.70 -7.72 1.50
N LEU A 6 -3.67 -6.86 2.53
CA LEU A 6 -4.52 -5.67 2.62
C LEU A 6 -4.25 -4.69 1.48
N LEU A 7 -2.97 -4.41 1.21
CA LEU A 7 -2.55 -3.55 0.11
C LEU A 7 -2.96 -4.16 -1.24
N SER A 8 -2.68 -5.44 -1.47
CA SER A 8 -3.03 -6.14 -2.72
C SER A 8 -4.53 -6.13 -2.96
N LYS A 9 -5.33 -6.45 -1.93
CA LYS A 9 -6.79 -6.44 -2.02
C LYS A 9 -7.33 -5.07 -2.41
N TRP A 10 -6.81 -4.00 -1.80
CA TRP A 10 -7.23 -2.65 -2.15
C TRP A 10 -6.76 -2.23 -3.56
N TYR A 11 -5.52 -2.55 -3.90
CA TYR A 11 -4.89 -2.15 -5.15
C TYR A 11 -5.54 -2.82 -6.37
N TYR A 12 -5.81 -4.12 -6.30
CA TYR A 12 -6.47 -4.86 -7.40
C TYR A 12 -7.99 -4.67 -7.45
N ALA A 13 -8.60 -4.06 -6.42
CA ALA A 13 -10.01 -3.64 -6.47
C ALA A 13 -10.23 -2.34 -7.24
N GLN A 14 -9.17 -1.64 -7.67
CA GLN A 14 -9.31 -0.42 -8.47
C GLN A 14 -9.78 -0.74 -9.91
N PRO A 15 -10.59 0.12 -10.54
CA PRO A 15 -10.94 -0.02 -11.95
C PRO A 15 -9.71 -0.10 -12.86
N HIS A 16 -9.88 -0.72 -14.03
CA HIS A 16 -8.84 -0.74 -15.07
C HIS A 16 -8.43 0.71 -15.39
N ASN A 17 -7.12 0.98 -15.42
CA ASN A 17 -6.46 2.29 -15.60
C ASN A 17 -6.23 3.09 -14.31
N CYS A 18 -7.04 2.93 -13.26
CA CYS A 18 -6.80 3.61 -11.98
C CYS A 18 -5.63 3.01 -11.19
N TYR A 19 -5.33 1.72 -11.36
CA TYR A 19 -4.24 1.06 -10.64
C TYR A 19 -2.86 1.63 -11.00
N ILE A 20 -2.64 2.03 -12.27
CA ILE A 20 -1.37 2.63 -12.72
C ILE A 20 -1.17 3.99 -12.03
N GLU A 21 -2.21 4.81 -12.00
CA GLU A 21 -2.18 6.12 -11.36
C GLU A 21 -1.91 6.00 -9.85
N LYS A 22 -2.60 5.07 -9.17
CA LYS A 22 -2.38 4.80 -7.75
C LYS A 22 -0.98 4.29 -7.47
N ARG A 23 -0.45 3.36 -8.27
CA ARG A 23 0.93 2.89 -8.15
C ARG A 23 1.90 4.05 -8.27
N ASN A 24 1.78 4.85 -9.33
CA ASN A 24 2.68 5.98 -9.58
C ASN A 24 2.64 6.99 -8.43
N ALA A 25 1.44 7.34 -7.96
CA ALA A 25 1.27 8.23 -6.80
C ALA A 25 1.94 7.68 -5.54
N ILE A 26 1.79 6.38 -5.25
CA ILE A 26 2.42 5.72 -4.09
C ILE A 26 3.93 5.71 -4.23
N THR A 27 4.46 5.30 -5.38
CA THR A 27 5.91 5.24 -5.62
C THR A 27 6.55 6.61 -5.49
N THR A 28 5.89 7.66 -6.00
CA THR A 28 6.38 9.05 -5.89
C THR A 28 6.31 9.56 -4.46
N ALA A 29 5.19 9.37 -3.76
CA ALA A 29 5.03 9.86 -2.38
C ALA A 29 5.97 9.17 -1.40
N CYS A 30 6.21 7.87 -1.56
CA CYS A 30 7.10 7.10 -0.72
C CYS A 30 8.57 7.16 -1.15
N GLY A 31 8.89 7.77 -2.30
CA GLY A 31 10.25 7.83 -2.82
C GLY A 31 10.84 6.47 -3.18
N VAL A 32 10.01 5.51 -3.60
CA VAL A 32 10.42 4.15 -3.95
C VAL A 32 10.22 3.87 -5.44
N ASN A 33 10.91 2.86 -5.96
CA ASN A 33 10.69 2.41 -7.33
C ASN A 33 9.53 1.40 -7.41
N VAL A 34 9.09 1.13 -8.65
CA VAL A 34 8.01 0.18 -8.95
C VAL A 34 8.34 -1.25 -8.47
N PHE A 35 9.62 -1.64 -8.48
CA PHE A 35 10.05 -2.95 -8.02
C PHE A 35 9.82 -3.12 -6.50
N THR A 36 10.15 -2.10 -5.70
CA THR A 36 9.87 -2.08 -4.26
C THR A 36 8.37 -2.16 -4.00
N PHE A 37 7.56 -1.42 -4.75
CA PHE A 37 6.10 -1.50 -4.64
C PHE A 37 5.57 -2.92 -4.90
N TYR A 38 6.03 -3.61 -5.94
CA TYR A 38 5.63 -4.99 -6.19
C TYR A 38 6.15 -5.96 -5.13
N ASN A 39 7.30 -5.70 -4.51
CA ASN A 39 7.77 -6.47 -3.36
C ASN A 39 6.86 -6.28 -2.14
N TRP A 40 6.27 -5.10 -1.93
CA TRP A 40 5.25 -4.91 -0.91
C TRP A 40 3.99 -5.73 -1.20
N LEU A 41 3.52 -5.74 -2.45
CA LEU A 41 2.35 -6.57 -2.83
C LEU A 41 2.61 -8.07 -2.63
N ALA A 42 3.84 -8.51 -2.92
CA ALA A 42 4.24 -9.91 -2.80
C ALA A 42 4.66 -10.32 -1.37
N GLY A 43 4.61 -9.43 -0.39
CA GLY A 43 5.06 -9.70 0.98
C GLY A 43 6.57 -9.90 1.13
N LYS A 44 7.36 -9.56 0.12
CA LYS A 44 8.84 -9.69 0.11
C LYS A 44 9.54 -8.55 0.82
N SER A 45 8.83 -7.44 1.05
CA SER A 45 9.32 -6.28 1.78
C SER A 45 8.24 -5.76 2.71
N ARG A 46 8.65 -5.25 3.88
CA ARG A 46 7.73 -4.69 4.87
C ARG A 46 7.44 -3.23 4.57
N LEU A 47 6.23 -2.79 4.90
CA LEU A 47 5.84 -1.39 4.91
C LEU A 47 6.12 -0.79 6.28
N SER A 48 6.88 0.30 6.31
CA SER A 48 7.01 1.17 7.47
C SER A 48 5.70 1.91 7.78
N ILE A 49 5.60 2.44 9.00
CA ILE A 49 4.42 3.21 9.43
C ILE A 49 4.21 4.46 8.54
N LEU A 50 5.30 5.09 8.08
CA LEU A 50 5.21 6.27 7.20
C LEU A 50 4.63 5.91 5.83
N GLU A 51 5.11 4.82 5.22
CA GLU A 51 4.60 4.35 3.93
C GLU A 51 3.13 3.93 4.03
N LYS A 52 2.74 3.25 5.11
CA LYS A 52 1.33 2.93 5.37
C LYS A 52 0.46 4.18 5.40
N ARG A 53 0.89 5.23 6.12
CA ARG A 53 0.15 6.50 6.21
C ARG A 53 0.02 7.19 4.85
N GLU A 54 1.08 7.22 4.05
CA GLU A 54 1.02 7.81 2.70
C GLU A 54 0.09 7.04 1.77
N ILE A 55 0.14 5.71 1.83
CA ILE A 55 -0.77 4.86 1.06
C ILE A 55 -2.23 5.12 1.46
N GLU A 56 -2.54 5.19 2.75
CA GLU A 56 -3.91 5.50 3.23
C GLU A 56 -4.38 6.90 2.82
N ARG A 57 -3.47 7.89 2.83
CA ARG A 57 -3.73 9.24 2.33
C ARG A 57 -4.10 9.23 0.85
N ILE A 58 -3.36 8.48 0.02
CA ILE A 58 -3.62 8.33 -1.43
C ILE A 58 -4.90 7.52 -1.69
N ALA A 59 -5.18 6.55 -0.84
CA ALA A 59 -6.39 5.73 -0.91
C ALA A 59 -7.65 6.48 -0.48
N GLY A 60 -7.51 7.56 0.30
CA GLY A 60 -8.64 8.28 0.89
C GLY A 60 -9.41 7.47 1.91
N LYS A 61 -8.83 6.38 2.43
CA LYS A 61 -9.44 5.50 3.43
C LYS A 61 -8.38 4.69 4.19
N LYS A 62 -8.78 4.14 5.32
CA LYS A 62 -7.99 3.15 6.06
C LYS A 62 -7.89 1.84 5.28
N ILE A 63 -6.66 1.36 5.14
CA ILE A 63 -6.34 0.07 4.51
C ILE A 63 -5.69 -0.84 5.55
N PHE A 64 -4.81 -0.26 6.37
CA PHE A 64 -4.05 -0.95 7.39
C PHE A 64 -4.69 -0.65 8.74
N ASP A 65 -5.87 -1.22 9.00
CA ASP A 65 -6.49 -1.09 10.31
C ASP A 65 -6.10 -2.23 11.25
N ALA A 66 -5.77 -1.83 12.48
CA ALA A 66 -4.92 -2.56 13.39
C ALA A 66 -5.73 -3.51 14.29
N ASN A 67 -5.37 -4.79 14.26
CA ASN A 67 -5.39 -5.61 15.47
C ASN A 67 -3.98 -5.65 16.06
N THR A 68 -3.34 -4.48 16.17
CA THR A 68 -2.05 -4.31 16.85
C THR A 68 -2.36 -3.78 18.24
N THR A 69 -2.78 -4.71 19.08
CA THR A 69 -2.83 -4.57 20.53
C THR A 69 -1.40 -4.33 21.03
N GLU A 70 -1.03 -3.07 21.21
CA GLU A 70 0.03 -2.69 22.13
C GLU A 70 -0.51 -1.55 23.00
N ARG A 71 -1.20 -1.95 24.08
CA ARG A 71 -1.13 -1.34 25.41
C ARG A 71 -1.67 -2.31 26.45
#